data_AF-A0A960N4D0-F1
#
_entry.id   AF-A0A960N4D0-F1
#
_cell.length_a   1.000
_cell.length_b   1.000
_cell.length_c   1.000
_cell.angle_alpha   90.00
_cell.angle_beta   90.00
_cell.angle_gamma   90.00
#
_symmetry.space_group_name_H-M   'P 1'
#
loop_
_entity.id
_entity.type
_entity.pdbx_description
1 polymer ?
#
loop_
_entity_poly.entity_id
_entity_poly.type
_entity_poly.pdbx_seq_one_letter_code
_entity_poly.pdbx_strand_id
1 'polypeptide(L)'
;MARAVIFDLDGTLLDTLGDLVASGNAVLRKRGLPEHPEDAYRNFIGGGMANLVRRFFPEDARPPEGPEFEAALAEYRSEYAARWKDTTVPYVGIP
;
A
#
# COMPACT_ATOMS: atom_id res chain seq x y z
N MET A 1 25.83 -14.83 -20.76
CA MET A 1 25.49 -14.69 -19.33
C MET A 1 25.08 -13.26 -19.05
N ALA A 2 24.05 -13.06 -18.23
CA ALA A 2 23.73 -11.73 -17.72
C ALA A 2 24.86 -11.24 -16.81
N ARG A 3 25.19 -9.94 -16.88
CA ARG A 3 26.25 -9.33 -16.05
C ARG A 3 25.70 -8.67 -14.77
N ALA A 4 24.38 -8.45 -14.72
CA ALA A 4 23.67 -7.90 -13.58
C ALA A 4 22.20 -8.35 -13.65
N VAL A 5 21.54 -8.37 -12.48
CA VAL A 5 20.10 -8.54 -12.33
C VAL A 5 19.61 -7.47 -11.36
N ILE A 6 18.50 -6.82 -11.67
CA ILE A 6 17.84 -5.84 -10.81
C ILE A 6 16.51 -6.46 -10.40
N PHE A 7 16.26 -6.51 -9.09
CA PHE A 7 15.02 -7.02 -8.53
C PHE A 7 14.21 -5.85 -7.99
N ASP A 8 12.90 -5.90 -8.25
CA ASP A 8 11.94 -5.14 -7.47
C ASP A 8 11.84 -5.73 -6.05
N LEU A 9 11.30 -4.98 -5.10
CA LEU A 9 11.21 -5.40 -3.70
C LEU A 9 9.82 -5.97 -3.39
N ASP A 10 8.80 -5.12 -3.45
CA ASP A 10 7.42 -5.41 -3.07
C ASP A 10 6.77 -6.38 -4.07
N GLY A 11 6.29 -7.53 -3.60
CA GLY A 11 5.68 -8.52 -4.48
C GLY A 11 6.68 -9.30 -5.35
N THR A 12 7.99 -9.06 -5.19
CA THR A 12 9.06 -9.81 -5.88
C THR A 12 9.98 -10.50 -4.87
N LEU A 13 10.62 -9.74 -3.98
CA LEU A 13 11.47 -10.30 -2.93
C LEU A 13 10.69 -10.49 -1.62
N LEU A 14 9.83 -9.53 -1.30
CA LEU A 14 9.05 -9.50 -0.06
C LEU A 14 7.55 -9.60 -0.34
N ASP A 15 6.85 -10.40 0.45
CA ASP A 15 5.39 -10.36 0.56
C ASP A 15 5.01 -9.24 1.54
N THR A 16 4.82 -8.03 1.02
CA THR A 16 4.48 -6.82 1.78
C THR A 16 2.97 -6.54 1.83
N LEU A 17 2.16 -7.41 1.23
CA LEU A 17 0.74 -7.12 0.99
C LEU A 17 -0.04 -6.89 2.28
N GLY A 18 0.21 -7.71 3.31
CA GLY A 18 -0.49 -7.59 4.60
C GLY A 18 -0.31 -6.21 5.24
N ASP A 19 0.91 -5.68 5.25
CA ASP A 19 1.22 -4.40 5.87
C ASP A 19 0.70 -3.21 5.02
N LEU A 20 0.68 -3.34 3.69
CA LEU A 20 0.05 -2.37 2.78
C LEU A 20 -1.47 -2.28 3.03
N VAL A 21 -2.14 -3.43 3.14
CA VAL A 21 -3.58 -3.54 3.42
C VAL A 21 -3.91 -2.94 4.78
N ALA A 22 -3.20 -3.37 5.82
CA ALA A 22 -3.41 -2.89 7.19
C ALA A 22 -3.25 -1.37 7.28
N SER A 23 -2.30 -0.81 6.52
CA SER A 23 -2.04 0.64 6.50
C SER A 23 -3.13 1.43 5.78
N GLY A 24 -3.58 0.96 4.62
CA GLY A 24 -4.68 1.60 3.90
C GLY A 24 -6.00 1.52 4.67
N ASN A 25 -6.32 0.35 5.21
CA ASN A 25 -7.52 0.16 6.02
C ASN A 25 -7.49 0.98 7.32
N ALA A 26 -6.32 1.20 7.92
CA ALA A 26 -6.20 2.12 9.05
C ALA A 26 -6.55 3.57 8.69
N VAL A 27 -6.15 4.05 7.50
CA VAL A 27 -6.54 5.37 6.99
C VAL A 27 -8.05 5.46 6.79
N LEU A 28 -8.65 4.46 6.12
CA LEU A 28 -10.10 4.40 5.90
C LEU A 28 -10.88 4.40 7.22
N ARG A 29 -10.47 3.56 8.18
CA ARG A 29 -11.09 3.47 9.50
C ARG A 29 -11.04 4.77 10.27
N LYS A 30 -9.89 5.47 10.28
CA LYS A 30 -9.75 6.79 10.92
C LYS A 30 -10.69 7.84 10.33
N ARG A 31 -11.06 7.68 9.06
CA ARG A 31 -11.97 8.55 8.32
C ARG A 31 -13.43 8.07 8.35
N GLY A 32 -13.72 6.96 9.05
CA GLY A 32 -15.08 6.39 9.11
C GLY A 32 -15.56 5.79 7.80
N LEU A 33 -14.65 5.39 6.91
CA LEU A 33 -14.93 4.83 5.60
C LEU A 33 -14.89 3.29 5.62
N PRO A 34 -15.58 2.61 4.68
CA PRO A 34 -15.53 1.17 4.58
C PRO A 34 -14.11 0.68 4.24
N GLU A 35 -13.68 -0.39 4.91
CA GLU A 35 -12.40 -1.07 4.68
C GLU A 35 -12.51 -2.06 3.50
N HIS A 36 -11.37 -2.41 2.90
CA HIS A 36 -11.30 -3.38 1.81
C HIS A 36 -10.63 -4.69 2.26
N PRO A 37 -11.06 -5.85 1.71
CA PRO A 37 -10.34 -7.10 1.90
C PRO A 37 -8.98 -7.06 1.17
N GLU A 38 -8.05 -7.92 1.59
CA GLU A 38 -6.72 -8.05 0.98
C GLU A 38 -6.77 -8.29 -0.54
N ASP A 39 -7.70 -9.13 -1.02
CA ASP A 39 -7.82 -9.42 -2.45
C ASP A 39 -8.14 -8.18 -3.30
N ALA A 40 -8.84 -7.18 -2.73
CA ALA A 40 -9.08 -5.93 -3.43
C ALA A 40 -7.79 -5.12 -3.61
N TYR A 41 -6.90 -5.13 -2.61
CA TYR A 41 -5.61 -4.43 -2.66
C TYR A 41 -4.69 -4.95 -3.76
N ARG A 42 -4.78 -6.23 -4.12
CA ARG A 42 -4.04 -6.79 -5.26
C ARG A 42 -4.34 -6.06 -6.57
N ASN A 43 -5.56 -5.53 -6.74
CA ASN A 43 -5.95 -4.71 -7.89
C ASN A 43 -5.58 -3.23 -7.72
N PHE A 44 -5.31 -2.79 -6.49
CA PHE A 44 -4.95 -1.40 -6.21
C PHE A 44 -3.45 -1.16 -6.36
N ILE A 45 -2.64 -2.16 -6.02
CA ILE A 45 -1.18 -2.10 -6.08
C ILE A 45 -0.69 -1.93 -7.53
N GLY A 46 0.38 -1.16 -7.69
CA GLY A 46 0.96 -0.77 -8.97
C GLY A 46 0.96 0.75 -9.17
N GLY A 47 2.04 1.28 -9.76
CA GLY A 47 2.17 2.72 -10.02
C GLY A 47 2.46 3.58 -8.78
N GLY A 48 2.95 2.97 -7.69
CA GLY A 48 3.40 3.65 -6.48
C GLY A 48 2.31 4.04 -5.47
N MET A 49 2.72 4.52 -4.30
CA MET A 49 1.84 4.80 -3.17
C MET A 49 0.70 5.79 -3.49
N ALA A 50 0.95 6.79 -4.33
CA ALA A 50 -0.10 7.74 -4.71
C ALA A 50 -1.25 7.05 -5.47
N ASN A 51 -0.95 6.11 -6.38
CA ASN A 51 -1.98 5.34 -7.07
C ASN A 51 -2.73 4.40 -6.11
N LEU A 52 -2.02 3.77 -5.18
CA LEU A 52 -2.65 2.96 -4.13
C LEU A 52 -3.65 3.79 -3.30
N VAL A 53 -3.23 4.98 -2.85
CA VAL A 53 -4.10 5.89 -2.10
C VAL A 53 -5.33 6.27 -2.91
N ARG A 54 -5.18 6.69 -4.17
CA ARG A 54 -6.35 6.99 -5.03
C ARG A 54 -7.33 5.83 -5.13
N ARG A 55 -6.83 4.59 -5.20
CA ARG A 55 -7.64 3.40 -5.48
C ARG A 55 -8.34 2.81 -4.26
N PHE A 56 -7.75 2.89 -3.07
CA PHE A 56 -8.42 2.38 -1.87
C PHE A 56 -9.49 3.33 -1.32
N PHE A 57 -9.47 4.62 -1.69
CA PHE A 57 -10.57 5.50 -1.33
C PHE A 57 -11.81 5.17 -2.19
N PRO A 58 -13.00 5.00 -1.58
CA PRO A 58 -14.26 4.97 -2.30
C PRO A 58 -14.39 6.20 -3.22
N GLU A 59 -15.01 6.03 -4.39
CA GLU A 59 -15.05 7.06 -5.43
C GLU A 59 -15.71 8.37 -4.95
N ASP A 60 -16.75 8.25 -4.14
CA ASP A 60 -17.50 9.35 -3.52
C ASP A 60 -16.79 10.01 -2.34
N ALA A 61 -15.78 9.34 -1.77
CA ALA A 61 -15.00 9.81 -0.63
C ALA A 61 -13.52 10.10 -0.97
N ARG A 62 -13.15 10.03 -2.25
CA ARG A 62 -11.77 10.25 -2.70
C ARG A 62 -11.38 11.72 -2.51
N PRO A 63 -10.27 12.01 -1.81
CA PRO A 63 -9.76 13.37 -1.70
C PRO A 63 -9.47 13.96 -3.09
N PRO A 64 -9.83 15.22 -3.35
CA PRO A 64 -9.43 15.90 -4.57
C PRO A 64 -7.91 16.06 -4.62
N GLU A 65 -7.35 16.09 -5.83
CA GLU A 65 -5.92 16.35 -6.03
C GLU A 65 -5.52 17.70 -5.42
N GLY A 66 -4.32 17.78 -4.85
CA GLY A 66 -3.83 18.96 -4.13
C GLY A 66 -3.63 18.70 -2.64
N PRO A 67 -3.80 19.73 -1.78
CA PRO A 67 -3.50 19.61 -0.35
C PRO A 67 -4.23 18.48 0.37
N GLU A 68 -5.48 18.19 0.00
CA GLU A 68 -6.30 17.15 0.61
C GLU A 68 -5.78 15.74 0.26
N PHE A 69 -5.42 15.52 -1.00
CA PHE A 69 -4.78 14.27 -1.43
C PHE A 69 -3.41 14.09 -0.79
N GLU A 70 -2.59 15.14 -0.72
CA GLU A 70 -1.28 15.07 -0.07
C GLU A 70 -1.39 14.77 1.43
N ALA A 71 -2.42 15.29 2.11
CA ALA A 71 -2.70 14.95 3.50
C ALA A 71 -3.06 13.46 3.66
N ALA A 72 -3.93 12.92 2.80
CA ALA A 72 -4.28 11.50 2.81
C ALA A 72 -3.09 10.59 2.47
N LEU A 73 -2.23 11.01 1.54
CA LEU A 73 -1.00 10.31 1.22
C LEU A 73 0.00 10.34 2.39
N ALA A 74 0.11 11.46 3.10
CA ALA A 74 0.93 11.58 4.30
C ALA A 74 0.42 10.69 5.45
N GLU A 75 -0.91 10.62 5.64
CA GLU A 75 -1.52 9.70 6.60
C GLU A 75 -1.16 8.25 6.26
N TYR A 76 -1.35 7.84 5.01
CA TYR A 76 -0.98 6.50 4.57
C TYR A 76 0.51 6.20 4.79
N ARG A 77 1.40 7.15 4.48
CA ARG A 77 2.85 7.00 4.73
C ARG A 77 3.15 6.82 6.22
N SER A 78 2.50 7.59 7.09
CA SER A 78 2.69 7.48 8.54
C SER A 78 2.20 6.12 9.05
N GLU A 79 1.05 5.68 8.55
CA GLU A 79 0.48 4.38 8.86
C GLU A 79 1.43 3.25 8.43
N TYR A 80 1.91 3.29 7.19
CA TYR A 80 2.85 2.29 6.67
C TYR A 80 4.20 2.31 7.40
N ALA A 81 4.76 3.49 7.66
CA ALA A 81 6.04 3.61 8.38
C ALA A 81 6.00 2.99 9.79
N ALA A 82 4.84 2.97 10.44
CA ALA A 82 4.67 2.37 11.75
C ALA A 82 4.61 0.83 11.72
N ARG A 83 4.27 0.21 10.59
CA ARG A 83 3.96 -1.24 10.51
C ARG A 83 4.47 -1.97 9.27
N TRP A 84 5.35 -1.38 8.47
CA TRP A 84 5.84 -1.96 7.21
C TRP A 84 6.50 -3.34 7.32
N LYS A 85 6.72 -3.84 8.55
CA LYS A 85 7.39 -5.11 8.84
C LYS A 85 6.65 -6.00 9.83
N ASP A 86 5.37 -5.71 10.09
CA ASP A 86 4.61 -6.47 11.08
C ASP A 86 4.25 -7.86 10.55
N THR A 87 3.89 -7.93 9.27
CA THR A 87 3.57 -9.18 8.57
C THR A 87 4.46 -9.46 7.38
N THR A 88 5.22 -8.46 6.92
CA THR A 88 6.13 -8.59 5.78
C THR A 88 7.20 -9.67 6.00
N VAL A 89 7.32 -10.57 5.03
CA VAL A 89 8.32 -11.64 5.01
C VAL A 89 8.91 -11.83 3.61
N PRO A 90 10.14 -12.36 3.48
CA PRO A 90 10.64 -12.81 2.17
C PRO A 90 9.77 -13.92 1.57
N TYR A 91 9.59 -13.91 0.24
CA TYR A 91 8.97 -15.03 -0.44
C TYR A 91 9.80 -16.30 -0.30
N VAL A 92 9.14 -17.47 -0.41
CA VAL A 92 9.82 -18.78 -0.34
C VAL A 92 10.97 -18.83 -1.36
N GLY A 93 12.18 -19.11 -0.87
CA GLY A 93 13.40 -19.18 -1.69
C GLY A 93 14.21 -17.88 -1.75
N ILE A 94 13.71 -16.80 -1.16
CA ILE A 94 14.47 -15.56 -0.93
C ILE A 94 15.09 -15.63 0.48
N PRO A 95 16.43 -15.55 0.61
CA PRO A 95 17.14 -15.73 1.89
C PRO A 95 17.07 -14.53 2.84
#